data_AF-A0A382U6I1-F1
#
_entry.id   AF-A0A382U6I1-F1
#
_cell.length_a   1.000
_cell.length_b   1.000
_cell.length_c   1.000
_cell.angle_alpha   90.00
_cell.angle_beta   90.00
_cell.angle_gamma   90.00
#
_symmetry.space_group_name_H-M   'P 1'
#
loop_
_entity.id
_entity.type
_entity.pdbx_description
1 polymer ?
#
loop_
_entity_poly.entity_id
_entity_poly.type
_entity_poly.pdbx_seq_one_letter_code
_entity_poly.pdbx_strand_id
1 'polypeptide(L)' 'MQTKFIFVTGGVMSGLGKGVVSASISKLLQLSDQKVSCVKIDPYLNFDAGTMNP' A
#
# COMPACT_ATOMS: atom_id res chain seq x y z
N MET A 1 -3.38 -12.02 -19.73
CA MET A 1 -2.48 -12.02 -18.55
C MET A 1 -3.33 -12.10 -17.30
N GLN A 2 -2.92 -12.90 -16.32
CA GLN A 2 -3.56 -12.93 -15.01
C GLN A 2 -2.94 -11.85 -14.12
N THR A 3 -3.77 -11.09 -13.40
CA THR A 3 -3.30 -10.09 -12.44
C THR A 3 -2.54 -10.76 -11.30
N LYS A 4 -1.34 -10.26 -10.99
CA LYS A 4 -0.52 -10.72 -9.86
C LYS A 4 -0.75 -9.80 -8.66
N PHE A 5 -0.74 -10.38 -7.46
CA PHE A 5 -0.90 -9.65 -6.21
C PHE A 5 0.38 -9.74 -5.37
N ILE A 6 0.78 -8.61 -4.79
CA ILE A 6 1.90 -8.51 -3.85
C ILE A 6 1.32 -8.00 -2.53
N PHE A 7 1.40 -8.82 -1.48
CA PHE A 7 0.96 -8.43 -0.14
C PHE A 7 2.14 -7.85 0.64
N VAL A 8 1.99 -6.63 1.13
CA VAL A 8 2.99 -5.98 1.97
C VAL A 8 2.49 -5.96 3.41
N THR A 9 3.16 -6.71 4.28
CA THR A 9 2.85 -6.79 5.72
C THR A 9 3.94 -6.11 6.55
N GLY A 10 3.70 -5.93 7.85
CA GLY A 10 4.64 -5.31 8.78
C GLY A 10 4.67 -6.00 10.11
N GLY A 11 5.86 -6.32 10.60
CA GLY A 11 6.08 -6.83 11.95
C GLY A 11 6.78 -5.81 12.85
N VAL A 12 6.92 -6.17 14.13
CA VAL A 12 7.64 -5.43 15.18
C VAL A 12 7.02 -4.10 15.57
N MET A 13 7.01 -3.11 14.67
CA MET A 13 6.57 -1.74 14.98
C MET A 13 5.80 -1.09 13.82
N SER A 14 4.85 -0.21 14.17
CA SER A 14 4.21 0.71 13.22
C SER A 14 5.15 1.88 12.86
N GLY A 15 4.80 2.66 11.82
CA GLY A 15 5.61 3.84 11.45
C GLY A 15 6.89 3.57 10.65
N LEU A 16 7.26 2.31 10.40
CA LEU A 16 8.47 1.92 9.64
C LEU A 16 8.49 2.31 8.14
N GLY A 17 7.51 3.07 7.65
CA GLY A 17 7.51 3.52 6.25
C GLY A 17 7.00 2.49 5.22
N LYS A 18 6.18 1.51 5.64
CA LYS A 18 5.58 0.50 4.73
C LYS A 18 4.90 1.09 3.49
N GLY A 19 4.20 2.23 3.66
CA GLY A 19 3.57 2.93 2.54
C GLY A 19 4.59 3.47 1.54
N VAL A 20 5.67 4.09 2.03
CA VAL A 20 6.77 4.62 1.19
C VAL A 20 7.46 3.48 0.45
N VAL A 21 7.78 2.38 1.13
CA VAL A 21 8.39 1.19 0.51
C VAL A 21 7.50 0.61 -0.59
N SER A 22 6.20 0.46 -0.33
CA SER A 22 5.24 -0.05 -1.31
C SER A 22 5.13 0.87 -2.54
N ALA A 23 5.09 2.19 -2.32
CA ALA A 23 5.05 3.18 -3.39
C ALA A 23 6.33 3.15 -4.26
N SER A 24 7.50 3.03 -3.64
CA SER A 24 8.78 2.91 -4.36
C SER A 24 8.85 1.64 -5.21
N ILE A 25 8.42 0.49 -4.67
CA ILE A 25 8.34 -0.77 -5.44
C ILE A 25 7.38 -0.62 -6.62
N SER A 26 6.20 -0.04 -6.40
CA SER A 26 5.24 0.24 -7.49
C SER A 26 5.85 1.12 -8.58
N LYS A 27 6.63 2.14 -8.20
CA LYS A 27 7.30 3.02 -9.16
C LYS A 27 8.32 2.27 -10.01
N LEU A 28 9.11 1.38 -9.42
CA LEU A 28 10.07 0.54 -10.15
C LEU A 28 9.38 -0.40 -11.14
N LEU A 29 8.25 -0.98 -10.75
CA LEU A 29 7.47 -1.84 -11.65
C LEU A 29 6.85 -1.05 -12.81
N GLN A 30 6.35 0.16 -12.55
CA GLN A 30 5.89 1.06 -13.61
C GLN A 30 7.01 1.43 -14.58
N LEU A 31 8.24 1.67 -14.08
CA LEU A 31 9.43 1.90 -14.91
C LEU A 31 9.86 0.65 -15.70
N SER A 32 9.35 -0.54 -15.34
CA SER A 32 9.55 -1.81 -16.04
C SER A 32 8.36 -2.17 -16.94
N ASP A 33 7.60 -1.15 -17.38
CA ASP A 33 6.42 -1.26 -18.24
C ASP A 33 5.27 -2.13 -17.68
N GLN A 34 5.24 -2.35 -16.36
CA GLN A 34 4.15 -3.07 -15.72
C GLN A 34 2.99 -2.15 -15.35
N LYS A 35 1.76 -2.57 -15.64
CA LYS A 35 0.54 -1.93 -15.10
C LYS A 35 0.37 -2.33 -13.64
N VAL A 36 0.59 -1.39 -12.73
CA VAL A 36 0.52 -1.61 -11.27
C VAL A 36 -0.41 -0.60 -10.62
N SER A 37 -1.18 -1.08 -9.63
CA SER A 37 -2.02 -0.28 -8.75
C SER A 37 -1.74 -0.67 -7.30
N CYS A 38 -1.90 0.28 -6.37
CA CYS A 38 -1.74 0.06 -4.94
C CYS A 38 -3.09 0.20 -4.23
N VAL A 39 -3.33 -0.70 -3.28
CA VAL A 39 -4.51 -0.64 -2.38
C VAL A 39 -4.01 -0.67 -0.95
N LYS A 40 -4.56 0.23 -0.14
CA LYS A 40 -4.31 0.28 1.30
C LYS A 40 -5.48 -0.40 2.03
N ILE A 41 -5.14 -1.25 2.99
CA ILE A 41 -6.10 -1.88 3.90
C ILE A 41 -5.83 -1.28 5.28
N ASP A 42 -6.77 -0.47 5.77
CA ASP A 42 -6.70 0.16 7.07
C ASP A 42 -7.51 -0.63 8.10
N PRO A 43 -6.90 -1.10 9.21
CA PRO A 43 -7.57 -1.91 10.22
C PRO A 43 -8.35 -1.04 11.23
N TYR A 44 -9.04 0.00 10.75
CA TYR A 44 -9.87 0.88 11.57
C TYR A 44 -11.35 0.54 11.37
N LEU A 45 -12.17 0.81 12.39
CA LEU A 45 -13.62 0.61 12.31
C LEU A 45 -14.33 1.69 11.50
N ASN A 46 -13.72 2.87 11.38
CA ASN A 46 -14.26 3.99 10.62
C ASN A 46 -14.53 3.56 9.17
N PHE A 47 -15.71 3.88 8.65
CA PHE A 47 -16.07 3.61 7.26
C PHE A 47 -15.17 4.39 6.29
N ASP A 48 -14.81 5.62 6.66
CA ASP A 48 -13.90 6.48 5.93
C ASP A 48 -13.10 7.38 6.89
N ALA A 49 -12.05 7.99 6.37
CA ALA A 49 -11.15 8.86 7.14
C ALA A 49 -11.75 10.24 7.45
N GLY A 50 -12.88 10.63 6.86
CA GLY A 50 -13.49 11.95 7.05
C GLY A 50 -14.04 12.20 8.45
N THR A 51 -14.23 11.14 9.23
CA THR A 51 -14.62 11.20 10.66
C THR A 51 -13.44 11.33 11.62
N MET A 52 -12.20 11.23 11.12
CA MET A 52 -11.00 11.31 11.95
C MET A 52 -10.60 12.78 12.14
N ASN A 53 -10.14 13.14 13.33
CA ASN A 53 -9.52 14.44 13.56
C ASN A 53 -8.13 14.47 12.89
N PRO A 54 -7.85 15.40 11.96
CA PRO A 54 -6.52 15.54 11.33
C PRO A 54 -5.40 15.85 12.32
#